data_AF-A0A836T8I6-F1
#
_entry.id   AF-A0A836T8I6-F1
#
_cell.length_a   1.000
_cell.length_b   1.000
_cell.length_c   1.000
_cell.angle_alpha   90.00
_cell.angle_beta   90.00
_cell.angle_gamma   90.00
#
_symmetry.space_group_name_H-M   'P 1'
#
loop_
_entity.id
_entity.type
_entity.pdbx_description
1 polymer ?
#
loop_
_entity_poly.entity_id
_entity_poly.type
_entity_poly.pdbx_seq_one_letter_code
_entity_poly.pdbx_strand_id
1 'polypeptide(L)'
;MKISEVLAIQEKLKEKAAPAKKTKPKARPSTKKALKVVRTKETPNPNALQFVINAVLLDNGNISFASKKEAESDKMATALFERSGVL
;
A
#
# COMPACT_ATOMS: atom_id res chain seq x y z
N MET A 1 22.16 31.28 -22.98
CA MET A 1 20.81 30.86 -22.55
C MET A 1 20.51 31.54 -21.22
N LYS A 2 19.37 32.22 -21.09
CA LYS A 2 19.04 32.98 -19.87
C LYS A 2 18.43 32.02 -18.84
N ILE A 3 18.93 32.06 -17.60
CA ILE A 3 18.55 31.13 -16.52
C ILE A 3 17.01 31.13 -16.29
N SER A 4 16.36 32.27 -16.55
CA SER A 4 14.91 32.46 -16.45
C SER A 4 14.09 31.58 -17.42
N GLU A 5 14.59 31.29 -18.62
CA GLU A 5 13.90 30.37 -19.55
C GLU A 5 14.00 28.92 -19.08
N VAL A 6 15.13 28.53 -18.50
CA VAL A 6 15.33 27.16 -17.98
C VAL A 6 14.41 26.89 -16.79
N LEU A 7 14.23 27.88 -15.89
CA LEU A 7 13.29 27.79 -14.77
C LEU A 7 11.84 27.68 -15.23
N ALA A 8 11.44 28.51 -16.22
CA ALA A 8 10.09 28.44 -16.78
C ALA A 8 9.81 27.10 -17.50
N ILE A 9 10.82 26.49 -18.11
CA ILE A 9 10.72 25.16 -18.72
C ILE A 9 10.59 24.08 -17.64
N GLN A 10 11.34 24.17 -16.54
CA GLN A 10 11.23 23.23 -15.42
C GLN A 10 9.86 23.30 -14.74
N GLU A 11 9.29 24.48 -14.53
CA GLU A 11 7.94 24.62 -13.96
C GLU A 11 6.86 24.06 -14.88
N LYS A 12 6.95 24.32 -16.19
CA LYS A 12 6.01 23.75 -17.18
C LYS A 12 6.11 22.23 -17.31
N LEU A 13 7.31 21.66 -17.13
CA LEU A 13 7.50 20.21 -17.05
C LEU A 13 6.97 19.62 -15.74
N LYS A 14 7.03 20.37 -14.64
CA LYS A 14 6.49 19.99 -13.32
C LYS A 14 4.96 20.04 -13.28
N GLU A 15 4.32 20.95 -14.01
CA GLU A 15 2.86 21.00 -14.17
C GLU A 15 2.31 19.92 -15.11
N LYS A 16 3.06 19.56 -16.18
CA LYS A 16 2.69 18.45 -17.07
C LYS A 16 3.00 17.06 -16.49
N ALA A 17 3.89 16.99 -15.50
CA ALA A 17 3.99 15.83 -14.63
C ALA A 17 2.86 15.90 -13.59
N ALA A 18 1.64 15.58 -14.03
CA ALA A 18 0.62 15.09 -13.10
C ALA A 18 1.32 14.09 -12.16
N PRO A 19 1.12 14.17 -10.83
CA PRO A 19 1.63 13.12 -9.97
C PRO A 19 1.05 11.84 -10.55
N ALA A 20 1.91 11.00 -11.13
CA ALA A 20 1.50 9.70 -11.60
C ALA A 20 0.77 9.11 -10.41
N LYS A 21 -0.55 9.01 -10.53
CA LYS A 21 -1.42 8.41 -9.53
C LYS A 21 -0.84 7.02 -9.44
N LYS A 22 0.07 6.78 -8.49
CA LYS A 22 0.65 5.48 -8.23
C LYS A 22 -0.57 4.67 -7.92
N THR A 23 -1.06 3.94 -8.91
CA THR A 23 -2.17 3.04 -8.76
C THR A 23 -1.69 2.13 -7.66
N LYS A 24 -2.22 2.30 -6.45
CA LYS A 24 -1.88 1.43 -5.32
C LYS A 24 -2.03 0.02 -5.89
N PRO A 25 -0.99 -0.84 -5.77
CA PRO A 25 -1.09 -2.20 -6.26
C PRO A 25 -2.42 -2.77 -5.78
N LYS A 26 -3.23 -3.35 -6.66
CA LYS A 26 -4.50 -3.93 -6.21
C LYS A 26 -4.16 -5.28 -5.58
N ALA A 27 -4.63 -5.53 -4.36
CA ALA A 27 -4.56 -6.85 -3.75
C ALA A 27 -5.27 -7.86 -4.66
N ARG A 28 -4.52 -8.86 -5.13
CA ARG A 28 -5.03 -9.98 -5.91
C ARG A 28 -4.55 -11.25 -5.23
N PRO A 29 -5.23 -11.68 -4.15
CA PRO A 29 -4.85 -12.92 -3.49
C PRO A 29 -5.01 -14.09 -4.46
N SER A 30 -3.93 -14.84 -4.68
CA SER A 30 -3.97 -16.06 -5.49
C SER A 30 -4.80 -17.13 -4.75
N THR A 31 -6.00 -17.43 -5.24
CA THR A 31 -7.00 -18.28 -4.59
C THR A 31 -6.73 -19.78 -4.69
N LYS A 32 -5.55 -20.22 -5.13
CA LYS A 32 -5.25 -21.64 -5.38
C LYS A 32 -5.17 -22.50 -4.11
N LYS A 33 -5.02 -21.90 -2.92
CA LYS A 33 -5.00 -22.59 -1.62
C LYS A 33 -5.71 -21.78 -0.55
N ALA A 34 -6.28 -22.45 0.45
CA ALA A 34 -6.84 -21.79 1.63
C ALA A 34 -5.76 -20.93 2.31
N LEU A 35 -6.05 -19.64 2.50
CA LEU A 35 -5.18 -18.70 3.19
C LEU A 35 -4.99 -19.14 4.63
N LYS A 36 -3.77 -19.57 4.98
CA LYS A 36 -3.39 -19.93 6.34
C LYS A 36 -2.27 -19.01 6.82
N VAL A 37 -2.45 -18.48 8.03
CA VAL A 37 -1.37 -17.84 8.77
C VAL A 37 -0.38 -18.94 9.15
N VAL A 38 0.83 -18.84 8.66
CA VAL A 38 1.88 -19.85 8.85
C VAL A 38 2.61 -19.58 10.16
N ARG A 39 2.97 -18.32 10.42
CA ARG A 39 3.70 -17.89 11.62
C ARG A 39 3.35 -16.46 12.00
N THR A 40 3.30 -16.20 13.29
CA THR A 40 3.39 -14.86 13.86
C THR A 40 4.86 -14.59 14.22
N LYS A 41 5.33 -13.40 13.91
CA LYS A 41 6.65 -12.91 14.33
C LYS A 41 6.45 -11.62 15.11
N GLU A 42 7.09 -11.56 16.26
CA GLU A 42 7.23 -10.31 17.00
C GLU A 42 8.10 -9.35 16.18
N THR A 43 7.71 -8.09 16.19
CA THR A 43 8.49 -7.03 15.55
C THR A 43 9.16 -6.20 16.65
N PRO A 44 10.24 -5.45 16.34
CA PRO A 44 10.82 -4.52 17.31
C PRO A 44 9.83 -3.47 17.84
N ASN A 45 8.71 -3.24 17.13
CA ASN A 45 7.62 -2.39 17.59
C ASN A 45 6.58 -3.23 18.37
N PRO A 46 6.40 -3.00 19.68
CA PRO A 46 5.44 -3.77 20.50
C PRO A 46 3.99 -3.61 20.04
N ASN A 47 3.66 -2.54 19.31
CA ASN A 47 2.32 -2.29 18.79
C ASN A 47 2.09 -2.92 17.42
N ALA A 48 3.07 -3.63 16.84
CA ALA A 48 2.97 -4.24 15.52
C ALA A 48 3.34 -5.73 15.55
N LEU A 49 2.48 -6.56 14.97
CA LEU A 49 2.71 -7.99 14.81
C LEU A 49 2.81 -8.36 13.33
N GLN A 50 3.80 -9.18 12.97
CA GLN A 50 3.96 -9.64 11.60
C GLN A 50 3.31 -11.01 11.41
N PHE A 51 2.39 -11.10 10.46
CA PHE A 51 1.76 -12.35 10.04
C PHE A 51 2.35 -12.83 8.72
N VAL A 52 2.98 -14.01 8.73
CA VAL A 52 3.50 -14.66 7.52
C VAL A 52 2.44 -15.62 6.99
N ILE A 53 1.98 -15.42 5.77
CA ILE A 53 0.88 -16.18 5.13
C ILE A 53 1.45 -17.01 3.97
N ASN A 54 0.86 -18.19 3.72
CA ASN A 54 1.27 -19.08 2.63
C ASN A 54 0.74 -18.67 1.24
N ALA A 55 0.52 -17.37 1.01
CA ALA A 55 -0.03 -16.87 -0.23
C ALA A 55 0.53 -15.50 -0.56
N VAL A 56 0.58 -15.22 -1.86
CA VAL A 56 0.89 -13.90 -2.38
C VAL A 56 -0.39 -13.05 -2.30
N LEU A 57 -0.35 -11.98 -1.53
CA LEU A 57 -1.46 -11.01 -1.40
C LEU A 57 -1.40 -9.93 -2.49
N LEU A 58 -0.18 -9.57 -2.91
CA LEU A 58 0.11 -8.47 -3.81
C LEU A 58 1.04 -8.95 -4.92
N ASP A 59 0.66 -8.69 -6.17
CA ASP A 59 1.46 -9.06 -7.33
C ASP A 59 2.81 -8.32 -7.34
N ASN A 60 2.81 -7.03 -6.95
CA ASN A 60 4.01 -6.20 -6.87
C ASN A 60 3.87 -5.08 -5.84
N GLY A 61 4.96 -4.75 -5.14
CA GLY A 61 5.04 -3.62 -4.22
C GLY A 61 4.46 -3.89 -2.83
N ASN A 62 4.21 -2.80 -2.10
CA ASN A 62 3.62 -2.80 -0.77
C ASN A 62 2.40 -1.88 -0.73
N ILE A 63 1.41 -2.22 0.09
CA ILE A 63 0.31 -1.32 0.42
C ILE A 63 0.31 -1.11 1.93
N SER A 64 0.25 0.16 2.31
CA SER A 64 -0.05 0.57 3.68
C SER A 64 -1.44 1.18 3.73
N PHE A 65 -2.21 0.80 4.75
CA PHE A 65 -3.51 1.38 5.05
C PHE A 65 -3.40 2.03 6.43
N ALA A 66 -3.62 3.34 6.50
CA ALA A 66 -3.57 4.10 7.76
C ALA A 66 -4.95 4.33 8.37
N SER A 67 -6.03 4.04 7.63
CA SER A 67 -7.39 4.23 8.11
C SER A 67 -8.37 3.33 7.38
N LYS A 68 -9.53 3.10 8.01
CA LYS A 68 -10.63 2.32 7.42
C LYS A 68 -11.04 2.82 6.03
N LYS A 69 -11.02 4.14 5.80
CA LYS A 69 -11.38 4.76 4.50
C LYS A 69 -10.45 4.35 3.35
N GLU A 70 -9.16 4.16 3.63
CA GLU A 70 -8.22 3.69 2.61
C GLU A 70 -8.34 2.18 2.37
N ALA A 71 -8.76 1.45 3.40
CA ALA A 71 -8.95 0.01 3.38
C ALA A 71 -10.23 -0.43 2.66
N GLU A 72 -11.21 0.45 2.42
CA GLU A 72 -12.46 0.15 1.70
C GLU A 72 -12.22 -0.47 0.32
N SER A 73 -11.08 -0.18 -0.30
CA SER A 73 -10.66 -0.76 -1.57
C SER A 73 -10.32 -2.26 -1.52
N ASP A 74 -10.09 -2.81 -0.32
CA ASP A 74 -9.73 -4.20 -0.07
C ASP A 74 -10.62 -4.82 1.02
N LYS A 75 -11.34 -5.89 0.64
CA LYS A 75 -12.23 -6.62 1.54
C LYS A 75 -11.47 -7.22 2.73
N MET A 76 -10.22 -7.67 2.53
CA MET A 76 -9.41 -8.25 3.59
C MET A 76 -8.97 -7.17 4.58
N ALA A 77 -8.48 -6.04 4.08
CA ALA A 77 -8.08 -4.93 4.94
C ALA A 77 -9.27 -4.38 5.74
N THR A 78 -10.43 -4.20 5.09
CA THR A 78 -11.65 -3.74 5.77
C THR A 78 -12.05 -4.67 6.92
N ALA A 79 -12.04 -5.98 6.71
CA ALA A 79 -12.36 -6.96 7.75
C ALA A 79 -11.33 -6.97 8.91
N LEU A 80 -10.06 -6.63 8.64
CA LEU A 80 -9.06 -6.46 9.70
C LEU A 80 -9.34 -5.22 10.54
N PHE A 81 -9.70 -4.09 9.93
CA PHE A 81 -10.09 -2.87 10.66
C PHE A 81 -11.41 -2.99 11.45
N GLU A 82 -12.23 -4.01 11.18
CA GLU A 82 -13.43 -4.29 11.97
C GLU A 82 -13.11 -5.06 13.27
N ARG A 83 -11.91 -5.65 13.40
CA ARG A 83 -11.49 -6.29 14.64
C ARG A 83 -11.07 -5.23 15.66
N SER A 84 -11.54 -5.37 16.89
CA SER A 84 -11.12 -4.52 18.00
C SER A 84 -9.60 -4.63 18.23
N GLY A 85 -8.93 -3.48 18.32
CA GLY A 85 -7.48 -3.40 18.56
C GLY A 85 -6.62 -3.20 17.32
N VAL A 86 -7.20 -3.13 16.12
CA VAL A 86 -6.49 -2.70 14.90
C VAL A 86 -6.63 -1.19 14.74
N LEU A 87 -5.50 -0.49 14.71
CA LEU A 87 -5.38 0.98 14.60
C LEU A 87 -5.38 1.44 13.14
#